data_AF-A0A356Q295-F1
#
_entry.id   AF-A0A356Q295-F1
#
_cell.length_a   1.000
_cell.length_b   1.000
_cell.length_c   1.000
_cell.angle_alpha   90.00
_cell.angle_beta   90.00
_cell.angle_gamma   90.00
#
_symmetry.space_group_name_H-M   'P 1'
#
loop_
_entity.id
_entity.type
_entity.pdbx_description
1 polymer ?
#
loop_
_entity_poly.entity_id
_entity_poly.type
_entity_poly.pdbx_seq_one_letter_code
_entity_poly.pdbx_strand_id
1 'polypeptide(L)' 'AVVELADGYIQARAPGGLKGGRVVFPNVSVGATENAMIAASLAKGTSELVNVAREPEISDLAECLNAMGARITG' A
#
# COMPACT_ATOMS: atom_id res chain seq x y z
N ALA A 1 -7.18 5.72 -10.86
CA ALA A 1 -8.00 4.80 -10.06
C ALA A 1 -9.25 5.55 -9.62
N VAL A 2 -10.35 4.84 -9.37
CA VAL A 2 -11.61 5.41 -8.91
C VAL A 2 -12.03 4.61 -7.68
N VAL A 3 -12.56 5.29 -6.66
CA VAL A 3 -13.10 4.69 -5.44
C VAL A 3 -14.46 5.30 -5.19
N GLU A 4 -15.48 4.45 -5.04
CA GLU A 4 -16.87 4.84 -4.84
C GLU A 4 -17.47 4.05 -3.68
N LEU A 5 -18.41 4.67 -2.97
CA LEU A 5 -19.24 3.99 -1.98
C LEU A 5 -20.60 3.71 -2.63
N ALA A 6 -20.89 2.43 -2.86
CA ALA A 6 -22.15 1.99 -3.45
C ALA A 6 -22.72 0.84 -2.62
N ASP A 7 -23.99 0.96 -2.23
CA ASP A 7 -24.72 -0.05 -1.45
C ASP A 7 -24.02 -0.47 -0.13
N GLY A 8 -23.26 0.45 0.48
CA GLY A 8 -22.50 0.20 1.71
C GLY A 8 -21.14 -0.45 1.52
N TYR A 9 -20.71 -0.69 0.27
CA TYR A 9 -19.42 -1.28 -0.07
C TYR A 9 -18.49 -0.28 -0.74
N ILE A 10 -17.19 -0.39 -0.43
CA ILE A 10 -16.14 0.33 -1.15
C ILE A 10 -15.89 -0.41 -2.47
N GLN A 11 -16.20 0.24 -3.60
CA GLN A 11 -15.86 -0.24 -4.93
C GLN A 11 -14.64 0.52 -5.45
N ALA A 12 -13.49 -0.14 -5.52
CA ALA A 12 -12.25 0.44 -6.04
C ALA A 12 -11.86 -0.20 -7.37
N ARG A 13 -11.51 0.63 -8.37
CA ARG A 13 -11.11 0.18 -9.72
C ARG A 13 -9.87 0.93 -10.22
N ALA A 14 -8.95 0.19 -10.85
CA ALA A 14 -7.79 0.75 -11.53
C ALA A 14 -7.54 0.03 -12.86
N PRO A 15 -8.30 0.36 -13.94
CA PRO A 15 -8.27 -0.39 -15.20
C PRO A 15 -6.88 -0.47 -15.86
N GLY A 16 -6.04 0.56 -15.69
CA GLY A 16 -4.66 0.58 -16.18
C GLY A 16 -3.60 0.06 -15.20
N GLY A 17 -4.04 -0.53 -14.07
CA GLY A 17 -3.22 -0.82 -12.90
C GLY A 17 -2.99 0.40 -12.01
N LEU A 18 -2.42 0.16 -10.83
CA LEU A 18 -1.96 1.22 -9.93
C LEU A 18 -0.66 1.82 -10.44
N LYS A 19 -0.46 3.11 -10.16
CA LYS A 19 0.79 3.82 -10.40
C LYS A 19 1.40 4.18 -9.06
N GLY A 20 2.71 3.99 -8.94
CA GLY A 20 3.45 4.42 -7.77
C GLY A 20 3.39 5.94 -7.60
N GLY A 21 3.50 6.38 -6.36
CA GLY A 21 3.46 7.78 -5.99
C GLY A 21 3.78 7.96 -4.50
N ARG A 22 3.76 9.21 -4.05
CA ARG A 22 4.03 9.56 -2.66
C ARG A 22 2.72 9.65 -1.87
N VAL A 23 2.62 8.88 -0.80
CA VAL A 23 1.46 8.84 0.10
C VAL A 23 1.93 9.20 1.51
N VAL A 24 1.40 10.30 2.05
CA VAL A 24 1.68 10.73 3.42
C VAL A 24 0.48 10.40 4.30
N PHE A 25 0.67 9.56 5.31
CA PHE A 25 -0.39 9.18 6.23
C PHE A 25 -0.63 10.31 7.24
N PRO A 26 -1.85 10.84 7.35
CA PRO A 26 -2.14 11.92 8.30
C PRO A 26 -2.06 11.42 9.75
N ASN A 27 -2.39 10.15 9.98
CA ASN A 27 -2.27 9.46 11.25
C ASN A 27 -1.63 8.09 11.01
N VAL A 28 -0.87 7.61 11.98
CA VAL A 28 -0.29 6.26 11.94
C VAL A 28 -1.41 5.23 12.03
N SER A 29 -1.40 4.27 11.10
CA SER A 29 -2.38 3.17 11.04
C SER A 29 -1.74 1.92 10.46
N VAL A 30 -1.78 0.83 11.23
CA VAL A 30 -1.25 -0.49 10.85
C VAL A 30 -1.91 -0.98 9.56
N GLY A 31 -3.24 -1.20 9.59
CA GLY A 31 -3.95 -1.74 8.43
C GLY A 31 -3.88 -0.85 7.17
N ALA A 32 -3.83 0.47 7.33
CA ALA A 32 -3.65 1.36 6.19
C ALA A 32 -2.24 1.25 5.59
N THR A 33 -1.21 1.09 6.43
CA THR A 33 0.18 0.87 6.00
C THR A 33 0.32 -0.45 5.27
N GLU A 34 -0.21 -1.54 5.82
CA GLU A 34 -0.19 -2.87 5.21
C GLU A 34 -0.87 -2.88 3.84
N ASN A 35 -2.10 -2.34 3.77
CA ASN A 35 -2.87 -2.32 2.53
C ASN A 35 -2.18 -1.48 1.44
N ALA A 36 -1.61 -0.33 1.81
CA ALA A 36 -0.84 0.50 0.89
C ALA A 36 0.45 -0.20 0.42
N MET A 37 1.15 -0.91 1.31
CA MET A 37 2.38 -1.65 0.99
C MET A 37 2.10 -2.79 0.00
N ILE A 38 1.05 -3.58 0.25
CA ILE A 38 0.60 -4.65 -0.65
C ILE A 38 0.22 -4.05 -2.02
N ALA A 39 -0.58 -2.98 -2.04
CA ALA A 39 -0.95 -2.31 -3.29
C ALA A 39 0.26 -1.75 -4.05
N ALA A 40 1.23 -1.17 -3.34
CA ALA A 40 2.45 -0.61 -3.92
C ALA A 40 3.36 -1.69 -4.53
N SER A 41 3.38 -2.90 -3.98
CA SER A 41 4.23 -4.01 -4.46
C SER A 41 3.97 -4.40 -5.92
N LEU A 42 2.76 -4.15 -6.43
CA LEU A 42 2.35 -4.42 -7.83
C LEU A 42 2.09 -3.15 -8.64
N ALA A 43 2.28 -1.97 -8.05
CA ALA A 43 2.07 -0.70 -8.74
C ALA A 43 3.20 -0.42 -9.74
N LYS A 44 2.87 0.26 -10.84
CA LYS A 44 3.87 0.67 -11.84
C LYS A 44 4.65 1.89 -11.34
N GLY A 45 5.96 1.76 -11.22
CA GLY A 45 6.86 2.82 -10.78
C GLY A 45 7.27 2.66 -9.31
N THR A 46 7.66 3.75 -8.66
CA THR A 46 8.09 3.76 -7.26
C THR A 46 7.04 4.40 -6.38
N SER A 47 6.76 3.79 -5.23
CA SER A 47 5.89 4.33 -4.20
C SER A 47 6.70 4.73 -2.98
N GLU A 48 6.39 5.88 -2.40
CA GLU A 48 6.97 6.36 -1.15
C GLU A 48 5.84 6.50 -0.12
N LEU A 49 5.91 5.71 0.95
CA LEU A 49 4.93 5.73 2.03
C LEU A 49 5.55 6.47 3.24
N VAL A 50 4.95 7.57 3.66
CA VAL A 50 5.52 8.48 4.67
C VAL A 50 4.61 8.55 5.89
N ASN A 51 5.19 8.55 7.09
CA ASN A 51 4.47 8.48 8.38
C ASN A 51 3.68 7.17 8.56
N VAL A 52 4.28 6.08 8.07
CA VAL A 52 3.74 4.72 8.20
C VAL A 52 3.85 4.18 9.61
N ALA A 53 3.07 3.14 9.87
CA ALA A 53 3.20 2.30 11.05
C ALA A 53 4.56 1.59 11.09
N ARG A 54 5.05 1.24 12.28
CA ARG A 54 6.42 0.72 12.54
C ARG A 54 6.43 -0.50 13.46
N GLU A 55 5.28 -1.09 13.68
CA GLU A 55 5.08 -2.28 14.46
C GLU A 55 5.78 -3.47 13.78
N PRO A 56 6.21 -4.50 14.54
CA PRO A 56 6.98 -5.62 13.98
C PRO A 56 6.32 -6.32 12.79
N GLU A 57 5.00 -6.36 12.76
CA GLU A 57 4.21 -6.99 11.69
C GLU A 57 4.36 -6.26 10.35
N ILE A 58 4.65 -4.95 10.37
CA ILE A 58 4.91 -4.17 9.15
C ILE A 58 6.23 -4.61 8.49
N SER A 59 7.27 -4.80 9.30
CA SER A 59 8.56 -5.30 8.82
C SER A 59 8.46 -6.74 8.32
N ASP A 60 7.74 -7.60 9.05
CA ASP A 60 7.49 -8.99 8.64
C ASP A 60 6.75 -9.06 7.28
N LEU A 61 5.74 -8.22 7.08
CA LEU A 61 5.05 -8.10 5.80
C LEU A 61 6.00 -7.63 4.69
N ALA A 62 6.86 -6.65 4.95
CA ALA A 62 7.83 -6.16 3.98
C ALA A 62 8.83 -7.26 3.58
N GLU A 63 9.35 -8.03 4.55
CA GLU A 63 10.23 -9.17 4.31
C GLU A 63 9.54 -10.27 3.51
N CYS A 64 8.29 -10.60 3.85
CA CYS A 64 7.47 -11.57 3.15
C CYS A 64 7.22 -11.16 1.69
N LEU A 65 6.85 -9.90 1.43
CA LEU A 65 6.69 -9.37 0.08
C LEU A 65 8.01 -9.35 -0.71
N ASN A 66 9.13 -9.02 -0.06
CA ASN A 66 10.45 -9.10 -0.67
C ASN A 66 10.84 -10.54 -1.03
N ALA A 67 10.53 -11.52 -0.18
CA ALA A 67 10.73 -12.95 -0.48
C ALA A 67 9.89 -13.41 -1.69
N MET A 68 8.74 -12.76 -1.95
CA MET A 68 7.92 -12.95 -3.15
C MET A 68 8.41 -12.17 -4.38
N GLY A 69 9.50 -11.39 -4.27
CA GLY A 69 10.12 -10.66 -5.36
C GLY A 69 9.77 -9.17 -5.44
N ALA A 70 9.06 -8.61 -4.44
CA ALA A 70 8.93 -7.16 -4.30
C ALA A 70 10.30 -6.52 -3.98
N ARG A 71 10.35 -5.18 -4.06
CA ARG A 71 11.52 -4.39 -3.67
C ARG A 71 11.08 -3.29 -2.71
N ILE A 72 11.06 -3.63 -1.43
CA ILE A 72 10.62 -2.77 -0.33
C ILE A 72 11.81 -2.57 0.61
N THR A 73 12.08 -1.32 0.95
CA THR A 73 13.18 -0.92 1.84
C THR A 73 12.74 0.28 2.66
N GLY A 74 13.23 0.38 3.90
CA GLY A 74 12.98 1.50 4.81
C GLY A 74 12.65 1.03 6.21
#